data_AF-A0A482W6U1-F1
#
_entry.id   AF-A0A482W6U1-F1
#
_cell.length_a   1.000
_cell.length_b   1.000
_cell.length_c   1.000
_cell.angle_alpha   90.00
_cell.angle_beta   90.00
_cell.angle_gamma   90.00
#
_symmetry.space_group_name_H-M   'P 1'
#
loop_
_entity.id
_entity.type
_entity.pdbx_description
1 polymer ?
#
loop_
_entity_poly.entity_id
_entity_poly.type
_entity_poly.pdbx_seq_one_letter_code
_entity_poly.pdbx_strand_id
1 'polypeptide(L)'
;MPSVLEEEAAEQSNSYTPLVDSTGITVVPPSPSSKPLKSIGDVTTLLQQGRKQDVKHLLRNNAWPVDSPIRGQLWFLLCIQHQNKANSMTDGFYWDMVNQVFGSTELPDKPISLPPFVEPSHCQLYYLTHKGRSVADRVVSVLGYACPDIVYSPTIYPICALLLHYMTGKTVILSSVCLTVFLSIGSY
;
A
#
# COMPACT_ATOMS: atom_id res chain seq x y z
N MET A 1 -4.21 -24.11 -19.93
CA MET A 1 -4.41 -23.30 -18.70
C MET A 1 -3.12 -22.53 -18.50
N PRO A 2 -3.10 -21.20 -18.71
CA PRO A 2 -1.90 -20.41 -18.44
C PRO A 2 -1.57 -20.54 -16.95
N SER A 3 -0.29 -20.65 -16.65
CA SER A 3 0.19 -20.92 -15.31
C SER A 3 0.05 -19.68 -14.43
N VAL A 4 -0.35 -19.88 -13.17
CA VAL A 4 -0.46 -18.83 -12.12
C VAL A 4 0.80 -17.95 -12.01
N LEU A 5 1.94 -18.48 -12.47
CA LEU A 5 3.24 -17.82 -12.51
C LEU A 5 3.36 -16.74 -13.61
N GLU A 6 2.59 -16.83 -14.69
CA GLU A 6 2.59 -15.82 -15.76
C GLU A 6 1.72 -14.60 -15.41
N GLU A 7 0.74 -14.75 -14.52
CA GLU A 7 -0.15 -13.67 -14.07
C GLU A 7 0.58 -12.72 -13.10
N GLU A 8 1.44 -13.24 -12.21
CA GLU A 8 2.25 -12.43 -11.28
C GLU A 8 3.35 -11.62 -11.98
N ALA A 9 3.90 -12.13 -13.09
CA ALA A 9 4.95 -11.44 -13.86
C ALA A 9 4.39 -10.26 -14.69
N ALA A 10 3.13 -10.35 -15.15
CA ALA A 10 2.47 -9.27 -15.88
C ALA A 10 2.04 -8.11 -14.98
N GLU A 11 1.72 -8.37 -13.70
CA GLU A 11 1.37 -7.34 -12.72
C GLU A 11 2.54 -6.41 -12.37
N GLN A 12 3.79 -6.86 -12.51
CA GLN A 12 4.98 -6.06 -12.18
C GLN A 12 5.42 -5.07 -13.27
N SER A 13 4.87 -5.17 -14.49
CA SER A 13 5.14 -4.22 -15.58
C SER A 13 4.15 -3.06 -15.63
N ASN A 14 3.00 -3.17 -14.95
CA ASN A 14 1.99 -2.13 -14.94
C ASN A 14 2.24 -1.16 -13.78
N SER A 15 2.21 0.13 -14.10
CA SER A 15 2.42 1.22 -13.15
C SER A 15 1.39 1.28 -12.02
N TYR A 16 0.20 0.72 -12.27
CA TYR A 16 -0.94 0.69 -11.35
C TYR A 16 -1.55 -0.71 -11.29
N THR A 17 -2.18 -1.02 -10.16
CA THR A 17 -2.94 -2.26 -9.99
C THR A 17 -4.24 -2.24 -10.81
N PRO A 18 -4.83 -3.40 -11.13
CA PRO A 18 -6.14 -3.48 -11.80
C PRO A 18 -7.30 -2.93 -10.95
N LEU A 19 -7.02 -2.49 -9.72
CA LEU A 19 -8.01 -1.88 -8.82
C LEU A 19 -8.20 -0.39 -9.09
N VAL A 20 -7.35 0.22 -9.93
CA VAL A 20 -7.33 1.64 -10.23
C VAL A 20 -7.86 1.90 -11.64
N ASP A 21 -8.68 2.94 -11.78
CA ASP A 21 -9.00 3.55 -13.06
C ASP A 21 -7.89 4.52 -13.44
N SER A 22 -6.90 4.03 -14.19
CA SER A 22 -5.75 4.81 -14.63
C SER A 22 -6.09 5.88 -15.67
N THR A 23 -7.28 5.83 -16.28
CA THR A 23 -7.68 6.77 -17.34
C THR A 23 -7.84 8.21 -16.86
N GLY A 24 -8.12 8.39 -15.56
CA GLY A 24 -8.25 9.71 -14.92
C GLY A 24 -6.94 10.30 -14.40
N ILE A 25 -5.83 9.55 -14.41
CA ILE A 25 -4.58 9.99 -13.77
C ILE A 25 -3.78 10.88 -14.72
N THR A 26 -3.68 12.17 -14.39
CA THR A 26 -2.81 13.10 -15.13
C THR A 26 -1.36 12.89 -14.73
N VAL A 27 -0.55 12.35 -15.64
CA VAL A 27 0.91 12.26 -15.46
C VAL A 27 1.53 13.62 -15.75
N VAL A 28 1.92 14.33 -14.69
CA VAL A 28 2.68 15.58 -14.84
C VAL A 28 4.09 15.21 -15.32
N PRO A 29 4.57 15.77 -16.45
CA PRO A 29 5.91 15.50 -16.93
C PRO A 29 6.94 15.92 -15.86
N PRO A 30 7.98 15.11 -15.62
CA PRO A 30 8.99 15.46 -14.64
C PRO A 30 9.60 16.82 -15.01
N SER A 31 9.71 17.73 -14.03
CA SER A 31 10.51 18.94 -14.23
C SER A 31 11.91 18.54 -14.70
N PRO A 32 12.53 19.29 -15.63
CA PRO A 32 13.84 18.94 -16.17
C PRO A 32 14.88 18.97 -15.04
N SER A 33 15.08 17.84 -14.39
CA SER A 33 16.13 17.63 -13.40
C SER A 33 17.38 17.20 -14.14
N SER A 34 18.51 17.87 -13.88
CA SER A 34 19.79 17.53 -14.51
C SER A 34 20.36 16.18 -14.02
N LYS A 35 19.74 15.55 -13.01
CA LYS A 35 20.23 14.33 -12.36
C LYS A 35 19.38 13.14 -12.80
N PRO A 36 20.00 12.02 -13.25
CA PRO A 36 19.26 10.81 -13.58
C PRO A 36 18.54 10.26 -12.35
N LEU A 37 17.31 9.78 -12.55
CA LEU A 37 16.50 9.17 -11.49
C LEU A 37 17.22 7.95 -10.92
N LYS A 38 17.19 7.81 -9.59
CA LYS A 38 17.76 6.65 -8.90
C LYS A 38 16.91 5.40 -9.09
N SER A 39 17.59 4.25 -9.11
CA SER A 39 16.99 2.93 -9.27
C SER A 39 16.51 2.36 -7.94
N ILE A 40 15.69 1.30 -7.99
CA ILE A 40 15.30 0.58 -6.77
C ILE A 40 16.50 -0.06 -6.07
N GLY A 41 17.53 -0.47 -6.84
CA GLY A 41 18.75 -1.06 -6.30
C GLY A 41 19.53 -0.09 -5.40
N ASP A 42 19.54 1.19 -5.73
CA ASP A 42 20.14 2.24 -4.88
C ASP A 42 19.43 2.33 -3.53
N VAL A 43 18.09 2.28 -3.54
CA VAL A 43 17.27 2.31 -2.33
C VAL A 43 17.47 1.05 -1.48
N THR A 44 17.42 -0.13 -2.11
CA THR A 44 17.63 -1.42 -1.43
C THR A 44 18.99 -1.48 -0.76
N THR A 45 20.05 -1.02 -1.45
CA THR A 45 21.41 -1.00 -0.90
C THR A 45 21.50 -0.12 0.34
N LEU A 46 20.94 1.09 0.29
CA LEU A 46 20.94 2.00 1.44
C LEU A 46 20.12 1.47 2.63
N LEU A 47 18.98 0.81 2.35
CA LEU A 47 18.16 0.17 3.37
C LEU A 47 18.91 -0.99 4.05
N GLN A 48 19.58 -1.85 3.27
CA GLN A 48 20.41 -2.95 3.80
C GLN A 48 21.59 -2.45 4.64
N GLN A 49 22.18 -1.32 4.27
CA GLN A 49 23.25 -0.66 5.04
C GLN A 49 22.75 0.09 6.28
N GLY A 50 21.43 0.13 6.54
CA GLY A 50 20.85 0.85 7.68
C GLY A 50 20.94 2.37 7.58
N ARG A 51 21.26 2.91 6.40
CA ARG A 51 21.50 4.35 6.15
C ARG A 51 20.18 5.14 5.98
N LYS A 52 19.34 5.14 7.02
CA LYS A 52 17.99 5.73 6.98
C LYS A 52 17.94 7.21 6.57
N GLN A 53 18.93 8.00 6.98
CA GLN A 53 19.01 9.43 6.61
C GLN A 53 19.29 9.62 5.11
N ASP A 54 20.15 8.77 4.53
CA ASP A 54 20.45 8.82 3.10
C ASP A 54 19.28 8.32 2.26
N VAL A 55 18.54 7.31 2.72
CA VAL A 55 17.26 6.91 2.10
C VAL A 55 16.29 8.08 2.11
N LYS A 56 16.11 8.76 3.25
CA LYS A 56 15.23 9.93 3.36
C LYS A 56 15.65 11.06 2.42
N HIS A 57 16.95 11.33 2.32
CA HIS A 57 17.48 12.33 1.39
C HIS A 57 17.26 11.92 -0.08
N LEU A 58 17.46 10.64 -0.40
CA LEU A 58 17.21 10.10 -1.74
C LEU A 58 15.74 10.25 -2.12
N LEU A 59 14.80 9.82 -1.27
CA LEU A 59 13.35 9.92 -1.53
C LEU A 59 12.89 11.36 -1.76
N ARG A 60 13.42 12.33 -0.99
CA ARG A 60 13.05 13.74 -1.10
C ARG A 60 13.58 14.42 -2.37
N ASN A 61 14.71 13.94 -2.90
CA ASN A 61 15.37 14.55 -4.06
C ASN A 61 15.13 13.77 -5.37
N ASN A 62 14.42 12.64 -5.32
CA ASN A 62 14.06 11.86 -6.50
C ASN A 62 12.55 11.95 -6.74
N ALA A 63 12.15 12.77 -7.70
CA ALA A 63 10.75 12.89 -8.11
C ALA A 63 10.42 11.86 -9.19
N TRP A 64 10.21 10.60 -8.79
CA TRP A 64 9.72 9.58 -9.72
C TRP A 64 8.33 9.98 -10.28
N PRO A 65 8.07 9.85 -11.60
CA PRO A 65 6.75 10.10 -12.21
C PRO A 65 5.66 9.21 -11.63
N VAL A 66 4.40 9.64 -11.55
CA VAL A 66 3.25 8.90 -10.93
C VAL A 66 3.02 7.51 -11.51
N ASP A 67 3.39 7.31 -12.76
CA ASP A 67 3.31 6.07 -13.54
C ASP A 67 4.59 5.23 -13.48
N SER A 68 5.55 5.55 -12.61
CA SER A 68 6.77 4.75 -12.49
C SER A 68 6.51 3.42 -11.77
N PRO A 69 6.84 2.27 -12.38
CA PRO A 69 6.63 0.94 -11.78
C PRO A 69 7.50 0.73 -10.52
N ILE A 70 8.52 1.58 -10.31
CA ILE A 70 9.35 1.56 -9.11
C ILE A 70 8.52 1.74 -7.83
N ARG A 71 7.38 2.44 -7.89
CA ARG A 71 6.60 2.75 -6.68
C ARG A 71 6.05 1.51 -5.99
N GLY A 72 5.60 0.50 -6.73
CA GLY A 72 5.11 -0.74 -6.12
C GLY A 72 6.18 -1.38 -5.24
N GLN A 73 7.40 -1.51 -5.79
CA GLN A 73 8.54 -2.05 -5.06
C GLN A 73 9.03 -1.10 -3.95
N LEU A 74 9.05 0.20 -4.22
CA LEU A 74 9.54 1.21 -3.28
C LEU A 74 8.68 1.26 -2.02
N TRP A 75 7.36 1.39 -2.19
CA TRP A 75 6.43 1.36 -1.07
C TRP A 75 6.58 0.05 -0.32
N PHE A 76 6.71 -1.09 -1.00
CA PHE A 76 6.89 -2.38 -0.34
C PHE A 76 8.11 -2.42 0.56
N LEU A 77 9.27 -2.02 0.03
CA LEU A 77 10.52 -1.98 0.78
C LEU A 77 10.45 -0.99 1.95
N LEU A 78 9.81 0.16 1.75
CA LEU A 78 9.66 1.16 2.82
C LEU A 78 8.71 0.70 3.92
N CYS A 79 7.71 -0.09 3.57
CA CYS A 79 6.75 -0.65 4.51
C CYS A 79 7.37 -1.80 5.33
N ILE A 80 8.06 -2.75 4.68
CA ILE A 80 8.59 -3.94 5.34
C ILE A 80 9.70 -3.66 6.35
N GLN A 81 10.49 -2.60 6.16
CA GLN A 81 11.59 -2.26 7.07
C GLN A 81 11.15 -1.97 8.51
N HIS A 82 9.87 -1.61 8.70
CA HIS A 82 9.30 -1.27 10.01
C HIS A 82 8.58 -2.44 10.67
N GLN A 83 8.49 -3.58 10.00
CA GLN A 83 7.90 -4.79 10.58
C GLN A 83 8.80 -5.31 11.69
N ASN A 84 8.23 -5.49 12.89
CA ASN A 84 8.90 -6.20 13.95
C ASN A 84 8.95 -7.70 13.59
N LYS A 85 10.12 -8.34 13.71
CA LYS A 85 10.30 -9.78 13.38
C LYS A 85 9.31 -10.70 14.11
N ALA A 86 8.81 -10.28 15.28
CA ALA A 86 7.80 -11.00 16.05
C ALA A 86 6.38 -10.94 15.46
N ASN A 87 6.07 -9.92 14.65
CA ASN A 87 4.77 -9.67 14.03
C ASN A 87 4.83 -9.77 12.50
N SER A 88 5.79 -10.53 11.97
CA SER A 88 5.84 -10.79 10.53
C SER A 88 4.64 -11.68 10.18
N MET A 89 3.55 -11.03 9.77
CA MET A 89 2.39 -11.71 9.21
C MET A 89 2.85 -12.42 7.94
N THR A 90 3.00 -13.73 8.03
CA THR A 90 3.38 -14.59 6.92
C THR A 90 2.29 -14.54 5.84
N ASP A 91 2.69 -14.87 4.61
CA ASP A 91 1.75 -15.05 3.51
C ASP A 91 0.72 -16.12 3.90
N GLY A 92 -0.51 -15.69 4.17
CA GLY A 92 -1.57 -16.54 4.76
C GLY A 92 -2.31 -15.87 5.93
N PHE A 93 -1.61 -15.17 6.83
CA PHE A 93 -2.25 -14.58 8.02
C PHE A 93 -3.37 -13.61 7.65
N TYR A 94 -3.16 -12.80 6.60
CA TYR A 94 -4.21 -11.94 6.07
C TYR A 94 -5.47 -12.72 5.70
N TRP A 95 -5.31 -13.79 4.91
CA TRP A 95 -6.44 -14.58 4.43
C TRP A 95 -7.14 -15.34 5.55
N ASP A 96 -6.40 -15.78 6.57
CA ASP A 96 -6.97 -16.35 7.78
C ASP A 96 -7.87 -15.33 8.48
N MET A 97 -7.43 -14.09 8.60
CA MET A 97 -8.24 -13.01 9.19
C MET A 97 -9.43 -12.63 8.32
N VAL A 98 -9.28 -12.64 6.99
CA VAL A 98 -10.41 -12.46 6.06
C VAL A 98 -11.47 -13.54 6.29
N ASN A 99 -11.04 -14.81 6.38
CA ASN A 99 -11.95 -15.92 6.64
C ASN A 99 -12.59 -15.82 8.03
N GLN A 100 -11.88 -15.33 9.05
CA GLN A 100 -12.45 -15.10 10.37
C GLN A 100 -13.51 -13.99 10.38
N VAL A 101 -13.28 -12.89 9.66
CA VAL A 101 -14.18 -11.73 9.63
C VAL A 101 -15.38 -11.94 8.70
N PHE A 102 -15.15 -12.54 7.52
CA PHE A 102 -16.14 -12.62 6.44
C PHE A 102 -16.61 -14.05 6.13
N GLY A 103 -15.95 -15.08 6.66
CA GLY A 103 -16.26 -16.49 6.37
C GLY A 103 -15.84 -17.00 4.99
N SER A 104 -15.36 -16.12 4.11
CA SER A 104 -14.89 -16.45 2.76
C SER A 104 -13.81 -15.46 2.29
N THR A 105 -12.97 -15.90 1.36
CA THR A 105 -11.97 -15.05 0.69
C THR A 105 -12.54 -14.26 -0.49
N GLU A 106 -13.77 -14.59 -0.90
CA GLU A 106 -14.50 -13.89 -1.95
C GLU A 106 -14.88 -12.47 -1.51
N LEU A 107 -14.90 -11.55 -2.47
CA LEU A 107 -15.37 -10.19 -2.18
C LEU A 107 -16.89 -10.23 -2.01
N PRO A 108 -17.44 -9.70 -0.91
CA PRO A 108 -18.88 -9.69 -0.70
C PRO A 108 -19.57 -8.79 -1.73
N ASP A 109 -20.70 -9.25 -2.25
CA ASP A 109 -21.56 -8.47 -3.17
C ASP A 109 -22.25 -7.29 -2.47
N LYS A 110 -22.40 -7.39 -1.14
CA LYS A 110 -22.99 -6.34 -0.31
C LYS A 110 -21.91 -5.37 0.17
N PRO A 111 -22.23 -4.08 0.30
CA PRO A 111 -21.30 -3.10 0.86
C PRO A 111 -20.88 -3.52 2.27
N ILE A 112 -19.58 -3.44 2.53
CA ILE A 112 -19.00 -3.78 3.82
C ILE A 112 -19.21 -2.61 4.78
N SER A 113 -19.77 -2.86 5.96
CA SER A 113 -19.85 -1.86 7.02
C SER A 113 -18.46 -1.56 7.56
N LEU A 114 -18.02 -0.32 7.39
CA LEU A 114 -16.70 0.11 7.86
C LEU A 114 -16.65 0.20 9.39
N PRO A 115 -15.48 -0.10 10.00
CA PRO A 115 -15.30 -0.02 11.45
C PRO A 115 -15.34 1.42 11.97
N PRO A 116 -15.68 1.64 13.25
CA PRO A 116 -15.97 2.97 13.79
C PRO A 116 -14.75 3.90 13.89
N PHE A 117 -13.52 3.38 13.77
CA PHE A 117 -12.33 4.22 13.77
C PHE A 117 -12.12 4.97 12.46
N VAL A 118 -12.81 4.60 11.38
CA VAL A 118 -12.77 5.39 10.14
C VAL A 118 -13.85 6.44 10.14
N GLU A 119 -13.54 7.55 9.49
CA GLU A 119 -14.43 8.68 9.36
C GLU A 119 -15.00 8.68 7.93
N PRO A 120 -16.31 8.42 7.73
CA PRO A 120 -16.90 8.30 6.40
C PRO A 120 -16.71 9.56 5.54
N SER A 121 -16.68 10.73 6.18
CA SER A 121 -16.42 12.02 5.52
C SER A 121 -15.01 12.14 4.95
N HIS A 122 -14.07 11.31 5.42
CA HIS A 122 -12.67 11.29 5.00
C HIS A 122 -12.29 10.00 4.24
N CYS A 123 -13.25 9.18 3.80
CA CYS A 123 -13.01 8.01 2.95
C CYS A 123 -12.70 8.43 1.51
N GLN A 124 -11.53 9.02 1.27
CA GLN A 124 -11.09 9.44 -0.05
C GLN A 124 -10.70 8.21 -0.91
N LEU A 125 -11.41 8.03 -2.02
CA LEU A 125 -11.30 6.85 -2.89
C LEU A 125 -10.29 7.08 -4.05
N TYR A 126 -9.91 8.33 -4.30
CA TYR A 126 -9.05 8.74 -5.42
C TYR A 126 -9.54 8.13 -6.75
N TYR A 127 -8.67 7.37 -7.44
CA TYR A 127 -8.97 6.71 -8.71
C TYR A 127 -9.29 5.22 -8.54
N LEU A 128 -9.72 4.77 -7.35
CA LEU A 128 -10.12 3.37 -7.17
C LEU A 128 -11.40 3.04 -7.92
N THR A 129 -11.39 1.92 -8.64
CA THR A 129 -12.58 1.31 -9.26
C THR A 129 -13.56 0.78 -8.20
N HIS A 130 -14.77 0.39 -8.60
CA HIS A 130 -15.72 -0.26 -7.69
C HIS A 130 -15.11 -1.47 -6.97
N LYS A 131 -14.37 -2.31 -7.70
CA LYS A 131 -13.65 -3.47 -7.14
C LYS A 131 -12.57 -3.03 -6.15
N GLY A 132 -11.81 -1.97 -6.47
CA GLY A 132 -10.79 -1.40 -5.58
C GLY A 132 -11.37 -0.90 -4.26
N ARG A 133 -12.56 -0.31 -4.29
CA ARG A 133 -13.28 0.14 -3.09
C ARG A 133 -13.68 -1.04 -2.19
N SER A 134 -14.29 -2.07 -2.75
CA SER A 134 -14.64 -3.29 -1.99
C SER A 134 -13.40 -3.95 -1.36
N VAL A 135 -12.25 -3.91 -2.05
CA VAL A 135 -10.97 -4.39 -1.49
C VAL A 135 -10.51 -3.49 -0.34
N ALA A 136 -10.57 -2.16 -0.48
CA ALA A 136 -10.22 -1.23 0.58
C ALA A 136 -11.08 -1.41 1.83
N ASP A 137 -12.40 -1.56 1.67
CA ASP A 137 -13.33 -1.75 2.77
C ASP A 137 -13.04 -3.06 3.53
N ARG A 138 -12.76 -4.14 2.78
CA ARG A 138 -12.35 -5.43 3.36
C ARG A 138 -11.05 -5.30 4.14
N VAL A 139 -10.05 -4.66 3.56
CA VAL A 139 -8.73 -4.45 4.18
C VAL A 139 -8.86 -3.69 5.51
N VAL A 140 -9.62 -2.59 5.51
CA VAL A 140 -9.84 -1.76 6.69
C VAL A 140 -10.63 -2.52 7.76
N SER A 141 -11.61 -3.33 7.36
CA SER A 141 -12.39 -4.15 8.29
C SER A 141 -11.54 -5.23 8.96
N VAL A 142 -10.69 -5.91 8.18
CA VAL A 142 -9.73 -6.89 8.72
C VAL A 142 -8.75 -6.22 9.68
N LEU A 143 -8.28 -5.02 9.36
CA LEU A 143 -7.40 -4.25 10.24
C LEU A 143 -8.07 -3.89 11.57
N GLY A 144 -9.36 -3.53 11.55
CA GLY A 144 -10.14 -3.29 12.76
C GLY A 144 -10.26 -4.51 13.66
N TYR A 145 -10.40 -5.69 13.05
CA TYR A 145 -10.44 -6.94 13.77
C TYR A 145 -9.05 -7.35 14.31
N ALA A 146 -7.98 -7.12 13.53
CA ALA A 146 -6.61 -7.46 13.91
C ALA A 146 -6.00 -6.52 14.95
N CYS A 147 -6.45 -5.27 15.00
CA CYS A 147 -5.89 -4.21 15.85
C CYS A 147 -7.01 -3.49 16.61
N PRO A 148 -7.59 -4.12 17.65
CA PRO A 148 -8.69 -3.54 18.42
C PRO A 148 -8.31 -2.24 19.18
N ASP A 149 -7.01 -2.00 19.37
CA ASP A 149 -6.50 -0.78 20.01
C ASP A 149 -6.69 0.49 19.16
N ILE A 150 -6.96 0.33 17.86
CA ILE A 150 -7.22 1.45 16.96
C ILE A 150 -8.66 1.94 17.18
N VAL A 151 -8.80 2.96 18.02
CA VAL A 151 -10.11 3.55 18.38
C VAL A 151 -10.53 4.70 17.46
N TYR A 152 -9.59 5.43 16.86
CA TYR A 152 -9.86 6.54 15.93
C TYR A 152 -8.68 6.79 15.01
N SER A 153 -8.88 6.67 13.69
CA SER A 153 -7.87 6.91 12.67
C SER A 153 -8.51 7.25 11.32
N PRO A 154 -8.92 8.52 11.09
CA PRO A 154 -9.59 8.93 9.85
C PRO A 154 -8.68 8.84 8.62
N THR A 155 -7.36 8.86 8.81
CA THR A 155 -6.36 8.85 7.72
C THR A 155 -6.09 7.45 7.15
N ILE A 156 -6.48 6.39 7.87
CA ILE A 156 -6.12 5.02 7.52
C ILE A 156 -6.77 4.57 6.21
N TYR A 157 -8.00 5.04 5.94
CA TYR A 157 -8.74 4.70 4.74
C TYR A 157 -8.12 5.38 3.49
N PRO A 158 -7.86 6.70 3.46
CA PRO A 158 -7.10 7.33 2.39
C PRO A 158 -5.73 6.71 2.12
N ILE A 159 -4.97 6.36 3.16
CA ILE A 159 -3.66 5.73 2.99
C ILE A 159 -3.79 4.35 2.37
N CYS A 160 -4.75 3.53 2.84
CA CYS A 160 -5.08 2.24 2.25
C CYS A 160 -5.42 2.40 0.77
N ALA A 161 -6.27 3.37 0.44
CA ALA A 161 -6.66 3.65 -0.93
C ALA A 161 -5.44 3.99 -1.80
N LEU A 162 -4.52 4.85 -1.33
CA LEU A 162 -3.29 5.20 -2.04
C LEU A 162 -2.35 4.01 -2.23
N LEU A 163 -2.16 3.17 -1.21
CA LEU A 163 -1.31 1.99 -1.30
C LEU A 163 -1.86 0.98 -2.32
N LEU A 164 -3.19 0.81 -2.35
CA LEU A 164 -3.86 -0.03 -3.35
C LEU A 164 -3.62 0.40 -4.79
N HIS A 165 -3.18 1.65 -5.03
CA HIS A 165 -2.84 2.07 -6.39
C HIS A 165 -1.59 1.37 -6.94
N TYR A 166 -0.64 1.03 -6.08
CA TYR A 166 0.66 0.49 -6.46
C TYR A 166 0.91 -0.92 -5.93
N MET A 167 0.05 -1.41 -5.03
CA MET A 167 0.24 -2.67 -4.30
C MET A 167 -1.07 -3.46 -4.26
N THR A 168 -0.99 -4.79 -4.40
CA THR A 168 -2.17 -5.64 -4.28
C THR A 168 -2.57 -5.82 -2.80
N GLY A 169 -3.86 -6.06 -2.53
CA GLY A 169 -4.43 -6.03 -1.17
C GLY A 169 -3.77 -6.97 -0.14
N LYS A 170 -3.04 -8.01 -0.59
CA LYS A 170 -2.26 -8.90 0.28
C LYS A 170 -1.18 -8.15 1.08
N THR A 171 -0.61 -7.10 0.50
CA THR A 171 0.52 -6.36 1.06
C THR A 171 0.09 -5.23 2.00
N VAL A 172 -1.19 -4.83 1.97
CA VAL A 172 -1.70 -3.64 2.67
C VAL A 172 -1.91 -3.89 4.17
N ILE A 173 -1.93 -5.15 4.62
CA ILE A 173 -2.40 -5.54 5.97
C ILE A 173 -1.27 -5.76 6.96
N LEU A 174 -0.09 -5.27 6.63
CA LEU A 174 1.02 -5.18 7.56
C LEU A 174 0.80 -3.96 8.46
N SER A 175 -0.03 -4.18 9.47
CA SER A 175 -0.55 -3.29 10.51
C SER A 175 0.48 -2.50 11.34
N SER A 176 1.76 -2.45 10.96
CA SER A 176 2.77 -1.54 11.52
C SER A 176 3.07 -0.33 10.63
N VAL A 177 2.68 -0.37 9.36
CA VAL A 177 3.17 0.57 8.32
C VAL A 177 2.47 1.92 8.37
N CYS A 178 1.14 1.95 8.53
CA CYS A 178 0.40 3.21 8.54
C CYS A 178 0.72 4.07 9.77
N LEU A 179 0.92 3.46 10.95
CA LEU A 179 1.31 4.20 12.15
C LEU A 179 2.77 4.66 12.12
N THR A 180 3.72 3.80 11.71
CA THR A 180 5.14 4.18 11.74
C THR A 180 5.52 5.14 10.62
N VAL A 181 4.90 5.08 9.44
CA VAL A 181 5.17 6.07 8.38
C VAL A 181 4.61 7.45 8.76
N PHE A 182 3.44 7.53 9.40
CA PHE A 182 2.91 8.81 9.92
C PHE A 182 3.73 9.32 11.12
N LEU A 183 4.09 8.47 12.09
CA LEU A 183 4.87 8.88 13.27
C LEU A 183 6.34 9.17 12.94
N SER A 184 6.97 8.40 12.05
CA SER A 184 8.40 8.55 11.75
C SER A 184 8.69 9.63 10.70
N ILE A 185 7.69 10.08 9.93
CA ILE A 185 7.80 11.25 9.05
C ILE A 185 7.38 12.53 9.81
N GLY A 186 6.45 12.43 10.77
CA GLY A 186 5.94 13.55 11.57
C GLY A 186 6.67 13.84 12.89
N SER A 187 7.54 12.95 13.40
CA SER A 187 8.45 13.27 14.51
C SER A 187 9.76 13.87 14.00
N TYR A 188 9.69 15.14 13.59
CA TYR A 188 10.77 16.13 13.69
C TYR A 188 10.15 17.46 14.09
#